data_AF-A0A1M6HNN2-F1
#
_entry.id   AF-A0A1M6HNN2-F1
#
_cell.length_a   1.000
_cell.length_b   1.000
_cell.length_c   1.000
_cell.angle_alpha   90.00
_cell.angle_beta   90.00
_cell.angle_gamma   90.00
#
_symmetry.space_group_name_H-M   'P 1'
#
loop_
_entity.id
_entity.type
_entity.pdbx_description
1 polymer ?
#
loop_
_entity_poly.entity_id
_entity_poly.type
_entity_poly.pdbx_seq_one_letter_code
_entity_poly.pdbx_strand_id
1 'polypeptide(L)'
;MMNDVLTKRQLKNLMEFWQQRLYLNDWEVVLKLVDDMPENTQGNANWSLSNEQAIIKIITLAGFKKLQTPFPYQPEVILVHELLHLHFAPLQVPAMDDEEKADPRSIAQERAIDHIAKALVYMRKRAKNNQKRG
;
A
#
# COMPACT_ATOMS: atom_id res chain seq x y z
N MET A 1 4.38 -17.12 -13.79
CA MET A 1 4.15 -15.73 -13.33
C MET A 1 5.44 -15.24 -12.69
N MET A 2 6.04 -14.16 -13.20
CA MET A 2 7.28 -13.62 -12.63
C MET A 2 6.95 -13.00 -11.26
N ASN A 3 7.52 -13.54 -10.20
CA ASN A 3 7.51 -12.91 -8.88
C ASN A 3 8.34 -11.64 -8.98
N ASP A 4 7.71 -10.47 -9.06
CA ASP A 4 8.39 -9.18 -9.00
C ASP A 4 8.99 -9.02 -7.59
N VAL A 5 10.20 -9.55 -7.41
CA VAL A 5 11.00 -9.31 -6.22
C VAL A 5 11.51 -7.88 -6.29
N LEU A 6 10.84 -6.97 -5.60
CA LEU A 6 11.31 -5.59 -5.52
C LEU A 6 12.44 -5.47 -4.49
N THR A 7 13.59 -5.01 -4.95
CA THR A 7 14.65 -4.55 -4.06
C THR A 7 14.19 -3.32 -3.27
N LYS A 8 14.79 -3.08 -2.10
CA LYS A 8 14.54 -1.87 -1.28
C LYS A 8 14.64 -0.58 -2.11
N ARG A 9 15.62 -0.52 -3.02
CA ARG A 9 15.81 0.61 -3.93
C ARG A 9 14.66 0.76 -4.93
N GLN A 10 14.23 -0.33 -5.58
CA GLN A 10 13.09 -0.27 -6.51
C GLN A 10 11.80 0.15 -5.80
N LEU A 11 11.58 -0.34 -4.58
CA LEU A 11 10.41 0.03 -3.78
C LEU A 11 10.45 1.50 -3.36
N LYS A 12 11.62 2.03 -2.96
CA LYS A 12 11.80 3.47 -2.70
C LYS A 12 11.51 4.32 -3.95
N ASN A 13 12.03 3.94 -5.11
CA ASN A 13 11.75 4.66 -6.35
C ASN A 13 10.27 4.60 -6.74
N LEU A 14 9.58 3.49 -6.44
CA LEU A 14 8.13 3.38 -6.62
C LEU A 14 7.38 4.27 -5.65
N MET A 15 7.82 4.37 -4.39
CA MET A 15 7.23 5.23 -3.38
C MET A 15 7.33 6.69 -3.83
N GLU A 16 8.52 7.15 -4.22
CA GLU A 16 8.73 8.52 -4.71
C GLU A 16 7.86 8.81 -5.94
N PHE A 17 7.80 7.86 -6.89
CA PHE A 17 6.91 7.97 -8.05
C PHE A 17 5.44 8.12 -7.65
N TRP A 18 4.95 7.31 -6.71
CA TRP A 18 3.55 7.35 -6.29
C TRP A 18 3.23 8.53 -5.39
N GLN A 19 4.14 8.98 -4.52
CA GLN A 19 3.99 10.23 -3.77
C GLN A 19 3.79 11.41 -4.72
N GLN A 20 4.58 11.50 -5.79
CA GLN A 20 4.40 12.54 -6.80
C GLN A 20 3.05 12.44 -7.50
N ARG A 21 2.62 11.23 -7.89
CA ARG A 21 1.37 11.00 -8.63
C ARG A 21 0.12 11.20 -7.78
N LEU A 22 0.22 10.91 -6.50
CA LEU A 22 -0.86 11.08 -5.54
C LEU A 22 -0.80 12.47 -4.89
N TYR A 23 0.15 13.35 -5.20
CA TYR A 23 0.30 14.64 -4.54
C TYR A 23 0.50 14.52 -3.01
N LEU A 24 1.36 13.59 -2.59
CA LEU A 24 1.79 13.37 -1.19
C LEU A 24 3.25 13.81 -0.99
N ASN A 25 3.69 14.85 -1.69
CA ASN A 25 5.07 15.34 -1.60
C ASN A 25 5.34 16.12 -0.31
N ASP A 26 4.28 16.65 0.30
CA ASP A 26 4.35 17.35 1.59
C ASP A 26 4.51 16.35 2.75
N TRP A 27 4.21 15.06 2.49
CA TRP A 27 4.39 14.00 3.47
C TRP A 27 5.84 13.49 3.53
N GLU A 28 6.43 13.51 4.72
CA GLU A 28 7.67 12.81 5.02
C GLU A 28 7.39 11.32 5.28
N VAL A 29 7.67 10.47 4.29
CA VAL A 29 7.37 9.04 4.34
C VAL A 29 8.63 8.18 4.50
N VAL A 30 8.69 7.41 5.57
CA VAL A 30 9.73 6.41 5.82
C VAL A 30 9.23 5.02 5.46
N LEU A 31 9.85 4.41 4.45
CA LEU A 31 9.52 3.07 3.98
C LEU A 31 10.42 1.99 4.62
N LYS A 32 9.80 0.95 5.16
CA LYS A 32 10.47 -0.22 5.76
C LYS A 32 9.99 -1.52 5.09
N LEU A 33 10.95 -2.39 4.79
CA LEU A 33 10.68 -3.78 4.40
C LEU A 33 10.84 -4.67 5.63
N VAL A 34 9.86 -5.52 5.91
CA VAL A 34 9.84 -6.36 7.12
C VAL A 34 9.46 -7.80 6.79
N ASP A 35 10.06 -8.77 7.48
CA ASP A 35 9.76 -10.19 7.26
C ASP A 35 8.56 -10.68 8.07
N ASP A 36 8.22 -9.96 9.14
CA ASP A 36 7.14 -10.30 10.05
C ASP A 36 6.18 -9.12 10.18
N MET A 37 4.89 -9.43 10.09
CA MET A 37 3.75 -8.52 10.19
C MET A 37 2.68 -9.20 11.05
N PRO A 38 1.73 -8.43 11.62
CA PRO A 38 0.55 -9.01 12.23
C PRO A 38 -0.17 -9.96 11.27
N GLU A 39 -0.96 -10.88 11.83
CA GLU A 39 -1.67 -11.89 11.06
C GLU A 39 -2.53 -11.23 9.97
N ASN A 40 -2.58 -11.86 8.79
CA ASN A 40 -3.31 -11.37 7.61
C ASN A 40 -2.91 -9.98 7.09
N THR A 41 -1.78 -9.42 7.53
CA THR A 41 -1.35 -8.06 7.16
C THR A 41 -0.15 -8.10 6.20
N GLN A 42 -0.26 -7.42 5.06
CA GLN A 42 0.81 -7.36 4.05
C GLN A 42 1.49 -5.98 3.96
N GLY A 43 0.80 -4.95 4.43
CA GLY A 43 1.29 -3.58 4.55
C GLY A 43 0.68 -2.90 5.77
N ASN A 44 1.36 -1.89 6.29
CA ASN A 44 0.81 -1.06 7.35
C ASN A 44 1.42 0.34 7.31
N ALA A 45 0.57 1.35 7.32
CA ALA A 45 0.92 2.73 7.55
C ALA A 45 0.60 3.16 8.98
N ASN A 46 1.55 3.85 9.61
CA ASN A 46 1.33 4.62 10.81
C ASN A 46 1.72 6.06 10.52
N TRP A 47 0.87 7.03 10.86
CA TRP A 47 1.07 8.42 10.48
C TRP A 47 0.75 9.38 11.62
N SER A 48 1.35 10.57 11.53
CA SER A 48 1.01 11.75 12.31
C SER A 48 0.44 12.79 11.35
N LEU A 49 -0.86 13.04 11.44
CA LEU A 49 -1.52 14.03 10.58
C LEU A 49 -1.04 15.45 10.87
N SER A 50 -0.70 15.77 12.12
CA SER A 50 -0.23 17.12 12.49
C SER A 50 1.14 17.46 11.93
N ASN A 51 1.96 16.44 11.67
CA ASN A 51 3.34 16.61 11.21
C ASN A 51 3.54 16.19 9.75
N GLU A 52 2.48 15.71 9.08
CA GLU A 52 2.54 15.11 7.74
C GLU A 52 3.65 14.05 7.63
N GLN A 53 3.79 13.23 8.66
CA GLN A 53 4.82 12.19 8.75
C GLN A 53 4.19 10.80 8.73
N ALA A 54 4.79 9.87 8.00
CA ALA A 54 4.32 8.49 7.97
C ALA A 54 5.46 7.48 7.96
N ILE A 55 5.22 6.34 8.61
CA ILE A 55 6.05 5.13 8.51
C ILE A 55 5.19 4.08 7.80
N ILE A 56 5.65 3.67 6.62
CA ILE A 56 5.02 2.60 5.85
C ILE A 56 5.88 1.35 5.95
N LYS A 57 5.27 0.25 6.36
CA LYS A 57 5.88 -1.09 6.37
C LYS A 57 5.26 -1.91 5.26
N ILE A 58 6.10 -2.63 4.51
CA ILE A 58 5.68 -3.59 3.49
C ILE A 58 6.35 -4.93 3.79
N ILE A 59 5.57 -6.00 3.77
CA ILE A 59 6.10 -7.34 3.97
C ILE A 59 7.09 -7.70 2.85
N THR A 60 8.21 -8.36 3.17
CA THR A 60 9.11 -8.88 2.14
C THR A 60 8.49 -10.08 1.43
N LEU A 61 9.07 -10.50 0.30
CA LEU A 61 8.69 -11.77 -0.33
C LEU A 61 8.93 -12.97 0.59
N ALA A 62 9.96 -12.92 1.44
CA ALA A 62 10.25 -13.99 2.39
C ALA A 62 9.15 -14.07 3.46
N GLY A 63 8.76 -12.93 4.03
CA GLY A 63 7.63 -12.84 4.96
C GLY A 63 6.31 -13.26 4.33
N PHE A 64 6.02 -12.76 3.12
CA PHE A 64 4.81 -13.10 2.38
C PHE A 64 4.64 -14.60 2.17
N LYS A 65 5.74 -15.32 1.83
CA LYS A 65 5.72 -16.77 1.67
C LYS A 65 5.32 -17.51 2.96
N LYS A 66 5.58 -16.94 4.15
CA LYS A 66 5.17 -17.53 5.43
C LYS A 66 3.66 -17.45 5.65
N LEU A 67 2.96 -16.51 5.01
CA LEU A 67 1.51 -16.34 5.15
C LEU A 67 0.70 -17.46 4.48
N GLN A 68 1.33 -18.31 3.65
CA GLN A 68 0.69 -19.45 2.95
C GLN A 68 -0.60 -19.09 2.18
N THR A 69 -0.72 -17.83 1.76
CA THR A 69 -1.90 -17.34 1.04
C THR A 69 -1.88 -17.78 -0.43
N PRO A 70 -3.03 -18.13 -1.04
CA PRO A 70 -3.11 -18.45 -2.46
C PRO A 70 -3.02 -17.21 -3.36
N PHE A 71 -3.08 -16.00 -2.80
CA PHE A 71 -3.07 -14.76 -3.56
C PHE A 71 -1.65 -14.36 -3.99
N PRO A 72 -1.48 -13.64 -5.11
CA PRO A 72 -0.17 -13.23 -5.59
C PRO A 72 0.41 -12.09 -4.76
N TYR A 73 1.74 -12.11 -4.56
CA TYR A 73 2.47 -11.00 -3.94
C TYR A 73 2.50 -9.78 -4.87
N GLN A 74 1.91 -8.67 -4.44
CA GLN A 74 1.78 -7.44 -5.22
C GLN A 74 2.30 -6.22 -4.44
N PRO A 75 3.63 -6.11 -4.22
CA PRO A 75 4.21 -5.07 -3.36
C PRO A 75 3.95 -3.63 -3.82
N GLU A 76 3.80 -3.41 -5.13
CA GLU A 76 3.41 -2.10 -5.64
C GLU A 76 1.95 -1.74 -5.27
N VAL A 77 1.03 -2.71 -5.30
CA VAL A 77 -0.37 -2.48 -4.89
C VAL A 77 -0.43 -2.19 -3.41
N ILE A 78 0.28 -2.98 -2.60
CA ILE A 78 0.41 -2.76 -1.15
C ILE A 78 0.93 -1.34 -0.89
N LEU A 79 2.01 -0.93 -1.55
CA LEU A 79 2.56 0.42 -1.37
C LEU A 79 1.56 1.53 -1.71
N VAL A 80 0.84 1.41 -2.82
CA VAL A 80 -0.15 2.42 -3.22
C VAL A 80 -1.33 2.45 -2.25
N HIS A 81 -1.74 1.29 -1.74
CA HIS A 81 -2.76 1.17 -0.70
C HIS A 81 -2.35 1.93 0.57
N GLU A 82 -1.14 1.69 1.08
CA GLU A 82 -0.62 2.37 2.27
C GLU A 82 -0.46 3.90 2.06
N LEU A 83 -0.07 4.34 0.86
CA LEU A 83 0.00 5.76 0.53
C LEU A 83 -1.39 6.41 0.47
N LEU A 84 -2.39 5.70 -0.06
CA LEU A 84 -3.75 6.20 -0.11
C LEU A 84 -4.34 6.39 1.29
N HIS A 85 -3.97 5.59 2.29
CA HIS A 85 -4.37 5.87 3.67
C HIS A 85 -4.03 7.28 4.13
N LEU A 86 -2.93 7.88 3.66
CA LEU A 86 -2.55 9.25 4.01
C LEU A 86 -3.56 10.29 3.49
N HIS A 87 -4.14 10.08 2.29
CA HIS A 87 -5.22 10.93 1.77
C HIS A 87 -6.51 10.79 2.56
N PHE A 88 -6.78 9.58 3.04
CA PHE A 88 -7.99 9.28 3.78
C PHE A 88 -7.85 9.53 5.28
N ALA A 89 -6.65 9.80 5.79
CA ALA A 89 -6.39 10.05 7.21
C ALA A 89 -7.29 11.15 7.82
N PRO A 90 -7.56 12.30 7.15
CA PRO A 90 -8.48 13.32 7.68
C PRO A 90 -9.94 12.89 7.72
N LEU A 91 -10.30 11.88 6.93
CA LEU A 91 -11.68 11.38 6.74
C LEU A 91 -11.91 10.05 7.46
N GLN A 92 -10.90 9.53 8.15
CA GLN A 92 -10.91 8.16 8.59
C GLN A 92 -11.93 7.94 9.68
N VAL A 93 -12.79 6.96 9.44
CA VAL A 93 -13.71 6.46 10.46
C VAL A 93 -12.89 5.60 11.43
N PRO A 94 -12.92 5.88 12.74
CA PRO A 94 -12.19 5.09 13.72
C PRO A 94 -12.47 3.60 13.52
N ALA A 95 -11.41 2.82 13.36
CA ALA A 95 -11.53 1.38 13.42
C ALA A 95 -11.94 1.02 14.85
N MET A 96 -13.01 0.24 14.99
CA MET A 96 -13.33 -0.39 16.27
C MET A 96 -12.47 -1.65 16.35
N ASP A 97 -11.82 -1.87 17.49
CA ASP A 97 -10.91 -3.00 17.71
C ASP A 97 -11.63 -4.37 17.66
N ASP A 98 -12.96 -4.37 17.80
CA ASP A 98 -13.83 -5.54 17.63
C ASP A 98 -14.26 -5.67 16.16
N GLU A 99 -13.84 -6.73 15.45
CA GLU A 99 -14.30 -7.03 14.08
C GLU A 99 -15.82 -7.12 13.97
N GLU A 100 -16.51 -7.65 14.99
CA GLU A 100 -17.98 -7.72 15.05
C GLU A 100 -18.65 -6.34 15.23
N LYS A 101 -17.88 -5.33 15.68
CA LYS A 101 -18.34 -3.95 15.88
C LYS A 101 -17.70 -2.97 14.90
N ALA A 102 -16.95 -3.48 13.91
CA ALA A 102 -16.30 -2.65 12.91
C ALA A 102 -17.35 -1.79 12.19
N ASP A 103 -17.12 -0.48 12.17
CA ASP A 103 -18.02 0.46 11.50
C ASP A 103 -18.09 0.09 10.01
N PRO A 104 -19.29 -0.15 9.44
CA PRO A 104 -19.44 -0.48 8.02
C PRO A 104 -18.78 0.55 7.09
N ARG A 105 -18.66 1.81 7.52
CA ARG A 105 -17.98 2.88 6.78
C ARG A 105 -16.47 2.69 6.77
N SER A 106 -15.88 2.20 7.86
CA SER A 106 -14.46 1.86 7.93
C SER A 106 -14.13 0.72 6.96
N ILE A 107 -14.95 -0.33 6.94
CA ILE A 107 -14.83 -1.45 5.98
C ILE A 107 -15.00 -0.96 4.53
N ALA A 108 -15.99 -0.09 4.28
CA ALA A 108 -16.22 0.46 2.95
C ALA A 108 -15.05 1.33 2.47
N GLN A 109 -14.47 2.14 3.36
CA GLN A 109 -13.30 2.97 3.08
C GLN A 109 -12.08 2.10 2.74
N GLU A 110 -11.78 1.09 3.56
CA GLU A 110 -10.70 0.14 3.32
C GLU A 110 -10.81 -0.54 1.94
N ARG A 111 -12.02 -1.01 1.59
CA ARG A 111 -12.30 -1.61 0.28
C ARG A 111 -12.15 -0.61 -0.87
N ALA A 112 -12.58 0.64 -0.67
CA ALA A 112 -12.41 1.68 -1.67
C ALA A 112 -10.92 1.97 -1.92
N ILE A 113 -10.11 2.08 -0.85
CA ILE A 113 -8.66 2.27 -0.93
C ILE A 113 -8.00 1.11 -1.70
N ASP A 114 -8.32 -0.14 -1.37
CA ASP A 114 -7.81 -1.32 -2.07
C ASP A 114 -8.18 -1.34 -3.57
N HIS A 115 -9.43 -1.05 -3.92
CA HIS A 115 -9.87 -1.00 -5.31
C HIS A 115 -9.18 0.12 -6.10
N ILE A 116 -9.04 1.31 -5.51
CA ILE A 116 -8.33 2.44 -6.13
C ILE A 116 -6.86 2.07 -6.35
N ALA A 117 -6.19 1.49 -5.35
CA ALA A 117 -4.80 1.06 -5.47
C ALA A 117 -4.59 0.07 -6.62
N LYS A 118 -5.43 -0.98 -6.69
CA LYS A 118 -5.41 -1.98 -7.77
C LYS A 118 -5.63 -1.34 -9.13
N ALA A 119 -6.62 -0.44 -9.26
CA ALA A 119 -6.94 0.23 -10.52
C ALA A 119 -5.78 1.10 -11.00
N LEU A 120 -5.19 1.93 -10.13
CA LEU A 120 -4.07 2.80 -10.46
C LEU A 120 -2.84 2.02 -10.93
N VAL A 121 -2.46 0.97 -10.20
CA VAL A 121 -1.32 0.12 -10.57
C VAL A 121 -1.59 -0.61 -11.89
N TYR A 122 -2.80 -1.14 -12.08
CA TYR A 122 -3.19 -1.79 -13.32
C TYR A 122 -3.09 -0.83 -14.52
N MET A 123 -3.62 0.39 -14.39
CA MET A 123 -3.56 1.41 -15.44
C MET A 123 -2.11 1.78 -15.80
N ARG A 124 -1.25 1.96 -14.80
CA ARG A 124 0.18 2.24 -15.00
C ARG A 124 0.89 1.09 -15.74
N LYS A 125 0.66 -0.16 -15.32
CA LYS A 125 1.25 -1.33 -15.96
C LYS A 125 0.78 -1.46 -17.41
N ARG A 126 -0.50 -1.20 -17.68
CA ARG A 126 -1.06 -1.18 -19.04
C ARG A 126 -0.43 -0.09 -19.91
N ALA A 127 -0.27 1.14 -19.39
CA ALA A 127 0.38 2.23 -20.11
C ALA A 127 1.83 1.90 -20.50
N LYS A 128 2.61 1.33 -19.56
CA LYS A 128 3.99 0.87 -19.84
C LYS A 128 4.06 -0.22 -20.92
N ASN A 129 3.11 -1.15 -20.94
CA ASN A 129 3.08 -2.22 -21.93
C ASN A 129 2.74 -1.69 -23.33
N ASN A 130 1.87 -0.68 -23.42
CA ASN A 130 1.54 -0.04 -24.70
C ASN A 130 2.72 0.75 -25.27
N GLN A 131 3.51 1.44 -24.43
CA GLN A 131 4.72 2.17 -24.85
C GLN A 131 5.85 1.27 -25.35
N LYS A 132 5.88 -0.01 -24.98
CA LYS A 132 6.89 -0.98 -25.45
C LYS A 132 6.52 -1.65 -26.77
N ARG A 133 5.29 -1.45 -27.26
CA ARG A 133 4.74 -2.10 -28.45
C ARG A 133 4.64 -1.17 -29.66
N GLY A 134 4.86 0.13 -29.49
CA GLY A 134 4.99 1.11 -30.57
C GLY A 134 6.45 1.53 -30.71
#